data_AF-A0A4Z0FTM1-F1
#
_entry.id   AF-A0A4Z0FTM1-F1
#
_cell.length_a   1.000
_cell.length_b   1.000
_cell.length_c   1.000
_cell.angle_alpha   90.00
_cell.angle_beta   90.00
_cell.angle_gamma   90.00
#
_symmetry.space_group_name_H-M   'P 1'
#
loop_
_entity.id
_entity.type
_entity.pdbx_description
1 polymer ?
#
loop_
_entity_poly.entity_id
_entity_poly.type
_entity_poly.pdbx_seq_one_letter_code
_entity_poly.pdbx_strand_id
1 'polypeptide(L)'
;MSGGTEAAPEAGAAFAERAEDLKARAAKLKEHAAGAEEKARAASAWAVRLVQALGAGSTLLGKTLVIRLKGWCLEGHRSDLKGISADLGIYLRGGVLAIVGYGVWRAVDARPVLMWPLVGTWCVAALRTRVKASTKQAPEGAGEGSPTTGSGAVPGPSAEVFVHLLHDLVQEHSQGSKTTPGLHWPQVVAGLSSRYPGGGPSGGWSAADCRRLCEAAGVPTSKGVRAHGEGARPGVSTGVRTKDLPQRPPLPSPGPSPTGSHGPGVAVVSAGQIEQQGQQQQQQHPGDNTPEGEGVRIVQDEANPNRWHVVRPTPTS
;
A
#
# COMPACT_ATOMS: atom_id res chain seq x y z
N MET A 1 -20.86 -30.88 93.62
CA MET A 1 -20.56 -31.46 92.31
C MET A 1 -20.41 -30.32 91.32
N SER A 2 -19.19 -29.82 91.14
CA SER A 2 -18.85 -28.85 90.11
C SER A 2 -17.59 -29.37 89.43
N GLY A 3 -17.74 -30.03 88.29
CA GLY A 3 -16.62 -30.37 87.41
C GLY A 3 -16.45 -29.23 86.42
N GLY A 4 -15.43 -28.40 86.64
CA GLY A 4 -15.07 -27.30 85.75
C GLY A 4 -14.42 -27.85 84.48
N THR A 5 -15.06 -27.60 83.34
CA THR A 5 -14.59 -27.93 82.00
C THR A 5 -13.55 -26.90 81.56
N GLU A 6 -12.27 -27.19 81.76
CA GLU A 6 -11.15 -26.30 81.42
C GLU A 6 -10.29 -26.87 80.26
N ALA A 7 -10.95 -27.22 79.15
CA ALA A 7 -10.30 -27.82 77.97
C ALA A 7 -10.70 -27.14 76.64
N ALA A 8 -10.75 -25.80 76.62
CA ALA A 8 -11.20 -25.02 75.46
C ALA A 8 -10.14 -24.23 74.63
N PRO A 9 -8.88 -23.98 75.06
CA PRO A 9 -8.01 -23.06 74.31
C PRO A 9 -7.32 -23.68 73.07
N GLU A 10 -7.06 -24.98 73.03
CA GLU A 10 -6.28 -25.59 71.93
C GLU A 10 -7.06 -25.68 70.61
N ALA A 11 -8.38 -25.84 70.67
CA ALA A 11 -9.21 -25.88 69.47
C ALA A 11 -9.15 -24.54 68.70
N GLY A 12 -9.10 -23.41 69.41
CA GLY A 12 -9.06 -22.08 68.81
C GLY A 12 -7.80 -21.83 67.97
N ALA A 13 -6.64 -22.31 68.41
CA ALA A 13 -5.38 -22.13 67.69
C ALA A 13 -5.36 -22.89 66.35
N ALA A 14 -5.87 -24.12 66.32
CA ALA A 14 -5.96 -24.93 65.10
C ALA A 14 -6.91 -24.33 64.05
N PHE A 15 -8.00 -23.67 64.48
CA PHE A 15 -8.89 -22.95 63.57
C PHE A 15 -8.24 -21.69 62.99
N ALA A 16 -7.47 -20.95 63.80
CA ALA A 16 -6.74 -19.77 63.33
C ALA A 16 -5.69 -20.14 62.27
N GLU A 17 -4.93 -21.21 62.47
CA GLU A 17 -3.93 -21.69 61.51
C GLU A 17 -4.57 -22.10 60.16
N ARG A 18 -5.69 -22.84 60.21
CA ARG A 18 -6.44 -23.21 58.99
C ARG A 18 -7.03 -22.00 58.27
N ALA A 19 -7.49 -21.00 59.02
CA ALA A 19 -8.01 -19.76 58.41
C ALA A 19 -6.90 -19.01 57.65
N GLU A 20 -5.69 -18.95 58.19
CA GLU A 20 -4.54 -18.34 57.51
C GLU A 20 -4.08 -19.15 56.28
N ASP A 21 -4.04 -20.49 56.34
CA ASP A 21 -3.75 -21.32 55.16
C ASP A 21 -4.79 -21.14 54.04
N LEU A 22 -6.08 -21.09 54.39
CA LEU A 22 -7.15 -20.84 53.41
C LEU A 22 -7.04 -19.45 52.79
N LYS A 23 -6.68 -18.42 53.56
CA LYS A 23 -6.41 -17.07 53.02
C LYS A 23 -5.22 -17.08 52.07
N ALA A 24 -4.13 -17.77 52.42
CA ALA A 24 -2.94 -17.89 51.58
C ALA A 24 -3.25 -18.62 50.26
N ARG A 25 -4.04 -19.71 50.31
CA ARG A 25 -4.50 -20.42 49.10
C ARG A 25 -5.42 -19.55 48.25
N ALA A 26 -6.34 -18.81 48.86
CA ALA A 26 -7.22 -17.89 48.16
C ALA A 26 -6.43 -16.76 47.46
N ALA A 27 -5.39 -16.23 48.11
CA ALA A 27 -4.50 -15.23 47.50
C ALA A 27 -3.73 -15.80 46.30
N LYS A 28 -3.15 -17.00 46.42
CA LYS A 28 -2.47 -17.69 45.30
C LYS A 28 -3.42 -17.96 44.12
N LEU A 29 -4.65 -18.40 44.39
CA LEU A 29 -5.64 -18.65 43.34
C LEU A 29 -6.03 -17.34 42.63
N LYS A 30 -6.15 -16.22 43.34
CA LYS A 30 -6.41 -14.91 42.73
C LYS A 30 -5.26 -14.46 41.83
N GLU A 31 -4.01 -14.66 42.25
CA GLU A 31 -2.83 -14.35 41.44
C GLU A 31 -2.78 -15.21 40.17
N HIS A 32 -3.01 -16.52 40.28
CA HIS A 32 -3.10 -17.42 39.12
C HIS A 32 -4.25 -17.04 38.17
N ALA A 33 -5.40 -16.64 38.70
CA ALA A 33 -6.54 -16.19 37.90
C ALA A 33 -6.24 -14.90 37.14
N ALA A 34 -5.62 -13.90 37.79
CA ALA A 34 -5.20 -12.67 37.14
C ALA A 34 -4.19 -12.93 36.00
N GLY A 35 -3.21 -13.82 36.24
CA GLY A 35 -2.25 -14.23 35.21
C GLY A 35 -2.89 -15.01 34.07
N ALA A 36 -3.94 -15.80 34.32
CA ALA A 36 -4.69 -16.51 33.29
C ALA A 36 -5.49 -15.53 32.40
N GLU A 37 -6.08 -14.47 32.99
CA GLU A 37 -6.79 -13.44 32.23
C GLU A 37 -5.86 -12.65 31.29
N GLU A 38 -4.67 -12.27 31.76
CA GLU A 38 -3.69 -11.57 30.93
C GLU A 38 -3.25 -12.44 29.74
N LYS A 39 -2.96 -13.73 29.98
CA LYS A 39 -2.62 -14.69 28.93
C LYS A 39 -3.77 -14.90 27.94
N ALA A 40 -5.02 -14.95 28.42
CA ALA A 40 -6.20 -15.07 27.56
C ALA A 40 -6.35 -13.82 26.66
N ARG A 41 -6.13 -12.61 27.20
CA ARG A 41 -6.14 -11.36 26.42
C ARG A 41 -5.05 -11.37 25.37
N ALA A 42 -3.81 -11.72 25.73
CA ALA A 42 -2.70 -11.81 24.79
C ALA A 42 -2.95 -12.84 23.67
N ALA A 43 -3.48 -14.02 24.03
CA ALA A 43 -3.84 -15.06 23.07
C ALA A 43 -4.95 -14.59 22.11
N SER A 44 -5.97 -13.90 22.62
CA SER A 44 -7.05 -13.37 21.78
C SER A 44 -6.54 -12.28 20.81
N ALA A 45 -5.66 -11.38 21.27
CA ALA A 45 -5.07 -10.35 20.43
C ALA A 45 -4.18 -10.95 19.33
N TRP A 46 -3.41 -11.99 19.65
CA TRP A 46 -2.64 -12.74 18.68
C TRP A 46 -3.53 -13.46 17.66
N ALA A 47 -4.61 -14.11 18.10
CA ALA A 47 -5.56 -14.78 17.22
C ALA A 47 -6.23 -13.80 16.24
N VAL A 48 -6.64 -12.62 16.70
CA VAL A 48 -7.20 -11.57 15.83
C VAL A 48 -6.20 -11.14 14.76
N ARG A 49 -4.94 -10.89 15.14
CA ARG A 49 -3.88 -10.53 14.18
C ARG A 49 -3.63 -11.64 13.16
N LEU A 50 -3.66 -12.91 13.60
CA LEU A 50 -3.49 -14.05 12.72
C LEU A 50 -4.65 -14.17 11.71
N VAL A 51 -5.89 -14.02 12.15
CA VAL A 51 -7.07 -14.05 11.27
C VAL A 51 -7.02 -12.92 10.25
N GLN A 52 -6.66 -11.70 10.67
CA GLN A 52 -6.47 -10.57 9.75
C GLN A 52 -5.37 -10.84 8.72
N ALA A 53 -4.24 -11.40 9.16
CA ALA A 53 -3.13 -11.78 8.29
C ALA A 53 -3.54 -12.85 7.26
N LEU A 54 -4.27 -13.88 7.70
CA LEU A 54 -4.81 -14.93 6.84
C LEU A 54 -5.82 -14.38 5.85
N GLY A 55 -6.71 -13.47 6.28
CA GLY A 55 -7.68 -12.80 5.42
C GLY A 55 -6.99 -12.01 4.30
N ALA A 56 -6.01 -11.16 4.65
CA ALA A 56 -5.23 -10.42 3.67
C ALA A 56 -4.48 -11.35 2.70
N GLY A 57 -3.79 -12.37 3.21
CA GLY A 57 -3.08 -13.37 2.40
C GLY A 57 -4.00 -14.14 1.45
N SER A 58 -5.18 -14.56 1.92
CA SER A 58 -6.16 -15.30 1.13
C SER A 58 -6.69 -14.48 -0.05
N THR A 59 -6.94 -13.17 0.13
CA THR A 59 -7.37 -12.31 -0.98
C THR A 59 -6.28 -12.13 -2.05
N LEU A 60 -5.01 -12.02 -1.64
CA LEU A 60 -3.88 -11.92 -2.57
C LEU A 60 -3.62 -13.23 -3.31
N LEU A 61 -3.69 -14.36 -2.60
CA LEU A 61 -3.57 -15.69 -3.18
C LEU A 61 -4.69 -15.92 -4.22
N GLY A 62 -5.94 -15.62 -3.86
CA GLY A 62 -7.08 -15.74 -4.76
C GLY A 62 -6.92 -14.91 -6.04
N LYS A 63 -6.51 -13.64 -5.94
CA LYS A 63 -6.22 -12.79 -7.11
C LYS A 63 -5.13 -13.37 -7.99
N THR A 64 -4.04 -13.85 -7.39
CA THR A 64 -2.90 -14.43 -8.11
C THR A 64 -3.32 -15.70 -8.85
N LEU A 65 -4.10 -16.58 -8.21
CA LEU A 65 -4.62 -17.79 -8.82
C LEU A 65 -5.57 -17.45 -9.97
N VAL A 66 -6.50 -16.51 -9.80
CA VAL A 66 -7.43 -16.08 -10.85
C VAL A 66 -6.69 -15.50 -12.06
N ILE A 67 -5.68 -14.65 -11.85
CA ILE A 67 -4.88 -14.08 -12.95
C ILE A 67 -4.14 -15.19 -13.71
N ARG A 68 -3.54 -16.14 -12.98
CA ARG A 68 -2.83 -17.28 -13.60
C ARG A 68 -3.78 -18.21 -14.35
N LEU A 69 -4.93 -18.54 -13.76
CA LEU A 69 -5.94 -19.37 -14.39
C LEU A 69 -6.51 -18.70 -15.63
N LYS A 70 -6.80 -17.40 -15.56
CA LYS A 70 -7.25 -16.61 -16.73
C LYS A 70 -6.18 -16.60 -17.83
N GLY A 71 -4.93 -16.33 -17.49
CA GLY A 71 -3.82 -16.36 -18.44
C GLY A 71 -3.69 -17.73 -19.09
N TRP A 72 -3.75 -18.81 -18.30
CA TRP A 72 -3.73 -20.18 -18.81
C TRP A 72 -4.94 -20.51 -19.69
N CYS A 73 -6.14 -20.04 -19.38
CA CYS A 73 -7.30 -20.22 -20.26
C CYS A 73 -7.12 -19.45 -21.58
N LEU A 74 -6.62 -18.21 -21.53
CA LEU A 74 -6.40 -17.36 -22.71
C LEU A 74 -5.28 -17.88 -23.62
N GLU A 75 -4.24 -18.49 -23.06
CA GLU A 75 -3.18 -19.19 -23.81
C GLU A 75 -3.75 -20.39 -24.62
N GLY A 76 -5.00 -20.78 -24.39
CA GLY A 76 -5.69 -21.81 -25.17
C GLY A 76 -6.36 -21.27 -26.43
N HIS A 77 -6.46 -19.94 -26.56
CA HIS A 77 -7.05 -19.30 -27.72
C HIS A 77 -6.06 -19.32 -28.88
N ARG A 78 -6.45 -19.96 -29.98
CA ARG A 78 -5.68 -19.92 -31.22
C ARG A 78 -6.34 -18.92 -32.17
N SER A 79 -5.64 -17.84 -32.46
CA SER A 79 -6.12 -16.75 -33.32
C SER A 79 -6.10 -17.08 -34.82
N ASP A 80 -5.56 -18.23 -35.21
CA ASP A 80 -5.50 -18.69 -36.60
C ASP A 80 -6.82 -19.32 -37.08
N LEU A 81 -7.67 -19.77 -36.15
CA LEU A 81 -8.97 -20.36 -36.43
C LEU A 81 -10.07 -19.29 -36.34
N LYS A 82 -11.08 -19.37 -37.22
CA LYS A 82 -12.26 -18.49 -37.19
C LYS A 82 -13.46 -19.23 -36.60
N GLY A 83 -14.26 -18.54 -35.79
CA GLY A 83 -15.51 -19.06 -35.22
C GLY A 83 -15.31 -19.87 -33.94
N ILE A 84 -16.24 -20.79 -33.65
CA ILE A 84 -16.33 -21.53 -32.38
C ILE A 84 -15.07 -22.40 -32.12
N SER A 85 -14.37 -22.82 -33.17
CA SER A 85 -13.12 -23.58 -33.07
C SER A 85 -11.98 -22.79 -32.43
N ALA A 86 -11.98 -21.46 -32.53
CA ALA A 86 -10.98 -20.59 -31.90
C ALA A 86 -11.08 -20.59 -30.37
N ASP A 87 -12.32 -20.70 -29.85
CA ASP A 87 -12.61 -20.68 -28.42
C ASP A 87 -12.68 -22.08 -27.80
N LEU A 88 -12.65 -23.14 -28.61
CA LEU A 88 -12.74 -24.52 -28.14
C LEU A 88 -11.63 -24.85 -27.13
N GLY A 89 -10.43 -24.29 -27.32
CA GLY A 89 -9.31 -24.44 -26.38
C GLY A 89 -9.60 -23.83 -25.00
N ILE A 90 -10.29 -22.67 -24.97
CA ILE A 90 -10.71 -22.02 -23.72
C ILE A 90 -11.75 -22.89 -23.01
N TYR A 91 -12.77 -23.36 -23.75
CA TYR A 91 -13.83 -24.20 -23.19
C TYR A 91 -13.30 -25.53 -22.67
N LEU A 92 -12.38 -26.18 -23.39
CA LEU A 92 -11.76 -27.43 -22.96
C LEU A 92 -10.97 -27.23 -21.65
N ARG A 93 -10.12 -26.19 -21.59
CA ARG A 93 -9.37 -25.85 -20.37
C ARG A 93 -10.29 -25.50 -19.21
N GLY A 94 -11.36 -24.74 -19.47
CA GLY A 94 -12.40 -24.44 -18.49
C GLY A 94 -13.11 -25.70 -17.99
N GLY A 95 -13.43 -26.64 -18.88
CA GLY A 95 -14.00 -27.94 -18.56
C GLY A 95 -13.08 -28.78 -17.67
N VAL A 96 -11.78 -28.81 -17.97
CA VAL A 96 -10.79 -29.49 -17.12
C VAL A 96 -10.77 -28.90 -15.70
N LEU A 97 -10.80 -27.57 -15.56
CA LEU A 97 -10.87 -26.93 -14.24
C LEU A 97 -12.16 -27.27 -13.49
N ALA A 98 -13.29 -27.31 -14.20
CA ALA A 98 -14.57 -27.69 -13.61
C ALA A 98 -14.56 -29.15 -13.12
N ILE A 99 -14.01 -30.08 -13.90
CA ILE A 99 -13.88 -31.49 -13.52
C ILE A 99 -12.98 -31.64 -12.28
N VAL A 100 -11.82 -30.97 -12.24
CA VAL A 100 -10.93 -31.00 -11.08
C VAL A 100 -11.62 -30.41 -9.85
N GLY A 101 -12.27 -29.26 -9.98
CA GLY A 101 -13.01 -28.63 -8.89
C GLY A 101 -14.13 -29.50 -8.34
N TYR A 102 -14.92 -30.12 -9.23
CA TYR A 102 -15.96 -31.07 -8.86
C TYR A 102 -15.41 -32.32 -8.19
N GLY A 103 -14.29 -32.86 -8.68
CA GLY A 103 -13.61 -34.01 -8.08
C GLY A 103 -13.13 -33.73 -6.66
N VAL A 104 -12.52 -32.56 -6.42
CA VAL A 104 -12.13 -32.12 -5.07
C VAL A 104 -13.36 -31.98 -4.17
N TRP A 105 -14.43 -31.36 -4.67
CA TRP A 105 -15.67 -31.20 -3.90
C TRP A 105 -16.27 -32.56 -3.50
N ARG A 106 -16.39 -33.50 -4.44
CA ARG A 106 -16.87 -34.86 -4.17
C ARG A 106 -15.97 -35.64 -3.21
N ALA A 107 -14.65 -35.47 -3.31
CA ALA A 107 -13.71 -36.12 -2.40
C ALA A 107 -13.88 -35.62 -0.94
N VAL A 108 -14.09 -34.31 -0.77
CA VAL A 108 -14.36 -33.70 0.55
C VAL A 108 -15.69 -34.20 1.12
N ASP A 109 -16.73 -34.29 0.29
CA ASP A 109 -18.04 -34.81 0.69
C ASP A 109 -17.98 -36.28 1.12
N ALA A 110 -17.22 -37.09 0.37
CA ALA A 110 -17.00 -38.50 0.71
C ALA A 110 -16.12 -38.69 1.95
N ARG A 111 -15.18 -37.78 2.21
CA ARG A 111 -14.19 -37.88 3.29
C ARG A 111 -13.94 -36.50 3.92
N PRO A 112 -14.74 -36.09 4.93
CA PRO A 112 -14.58 -34.80 5.60
C PRO A 112 -13.18 -34.56 6.19
N VAL A 113 -12.46 -35.64 6.50
CA VAL A 113 -11.06 -35.59 6.98
C VAL A 113 -10.14 -34.87 5.98
N LEU A 114 -10.45 -34.87 4.68
CA LEU A 114 -9.68 -34.15 3.65
C LEU A 114 -9.78 -32.62 3.77
N MET A 115 -10.75 -32.08 4.52
CA MET A 115 -10.80 -30.63 4.77
C MET A 115 -9.60 -30.14 5.58
N TRP A 116 -9.14 -30.91 6.57
CA TRP A 116 -8.03 -30.50 7.43
C TRP A 116 -6.73 -30.23 6.69
N PRO A 117 -6.20 -31.13 5.84
CA PRO A 117 -5.01 -30.84 5.06
C PRO A 117 -5.25 -29.73 4.03
N LEU A 118 -6.46 -29.61 3.47
CA LEU A 118 -6.78 -28.56 2.52
C LEU A 118 -6.72 -27.17 3.18
N VAL A 119 -7.32 -27.02 4.35
CA VAL A 119 -7.29 -25.79 5.16
C VAL A 119 -5.87 -25.49 5.60
N GLY A 120 -5.13 -26.48 6.12
CA GLY A 120 -3.73 -26.31 6.51
C GLY A 120 -2.85 -25.83 5.34
N THR A 121 -2.98 -26.47 4.17
CA THR A 121 -2.26 -26.07 2.96
C THR A 121 -2.64 -24.66 2.51
N TRP A 122 -3.93 -24.30 2.56
CA TRP A 122 -4.40 -22.97 2.21
C TRP A 122 -3.86 -21.89 3.14
N CYS A 123 -3.87 -22.12 4.46
CA CYS A 123 -3.31 -21.21 5.44
C CYS A 123 -1.81 -20.98 5.22
N VAL A 124 -1.03 -22.04 4.97
CA VAL A 124 0.40 -21.93 4.67
C VAL A 124 0.63 -21.15 3.38
N ALA A 125 -0.16 -21.40 2.33
CA ALA A 125 -0.06 -20.66 1.07
C ALA A 125 -0.43 -19.16 1.24
N ALA A 126 -1.46 -18.85 2.01
CA ALA A 126 -1.87 -17.48 2.33
C ALA A 126 -0.77 -16.74 3.13
N LEU A 127 -0.15 -17.39 4.10
CA LEU A 127 0.97 -16.82 4.85
C LEU A 127 2.19 -16.60 3.96
N ARG A 128 2.54 -17.58 3.11
CA ARG A 128 3.67 -17.46 2.18
C ARG A 128 3.48 -16.34 1.15
N THR A 129 2.27 -16.17 0.64
CA THR A 129 1.97 -15.06 -0.30
C THR A 129 2.07 -13.71 0.39
N ARG A 130 1.62 -13.59 1.65
CA ARG A 130 1.82 -12.38 2.45
C ARG A 130 3.30 -12.07 2.67
N VAL A 131 4.09 -13.05 3.12
CA VAL A 131 5.55 -12.87 3.33
C VAL A 131 6.22 -12.43 2.02
N LYS A 132 5.94 -13.11 0.90
CA LYS A 132 6.48 -12.70 -0.41
C LYS A 132 6.06 -11.29 -0.82
N ALA A 133 4.81 -10.90 -0.56
CA ALA A 133 4.34 -9.55 -0.86
C ALA A 133 5.05 -8.50 0.02
N SER A 134 5.25 -8.79 1.30
CA SER A 134 5.99 -7.94 2.23
C SER A 134 7.48 -7.85 1.88
N THR A 135 8.13 -8.95 1.51
CA THR A 135 9.53 -8.96 1.05
C THR A 135 9.70 -8.21 -0.26
N LYS A 136 8.77 -8.35 -1.21
CA LYS A 136 8.83 -7.58 -2.46
C LYS A 136 8.56 -6.09 -2.27
N GLN A 137 7.92 -5.70 -1.17
CA GLN A 137 7.80 -4.31 -0.73
C GLN A 137 9.02 -3.82 0.08
N ALA A 138 9.95 -4.72 0.43
CA ALA A 138 11.18 -4.41 1.13
C ALA A 138 12.42 -4.71 0.27
N PRO A 139 12.70 -3.86 -0.72
CA PRO A 139 14.09 -3.55 -1.03
C PRO A 139 14.28 -2.05 -1.25
N GLU A 140 14.64 -1.33 -0.20
CA GLU A 140 15.89 -0.56 -0.04
C GLU A 140 15.73 0.42 1.14
N GLY A 141 16.50 0.16 2.20
CA GLY A 141 16.67 1.08 3.32
C GLY A 141 15.84 0.76 4.56
N ALA A 142 16.30 -0.19 5.37
CA ALA A 142 16.25 -0.02 6.84
C ALA A 142 17.15 -1.06 7.51
N GLY A 143 18.21 -0.56 8.15
CA GLY A 143 18.85 -1.24 9.25
C GLY A 143 17.85 -1.54 10.38
N GLU A 144 18.22 -2.54 11.17
CA GLU A 144 17.43 -3.09 12.26
C GLU A 144 17.02 -2.03 13.28
N GLY A 145 15.71 -1.98 13.58
CA GLY A 145 15.15 -1.14 14.62
C GLY A 145 13.70 -1.51 14.93
N SER A 146 13.54 -2.38 15.92
CA SER A 146 12.42 -2.60 16.87
C SER A 146 11.01 -2.02 16.57
N PRO A 147 9.92 -2.79 16.79
CA PRO A 147 8.56 -2.34 16.51
C PRO A 147 8.05 -1.41 17.62
N THR A 148 8.19 -0.11 17.42
CA THR A 148 7.38 0.88 18.14
C THR A 148 6.34 1.44 17.17
N THR A 149 5.12 1.60 17.66
CA THR A 149 3.93 2.18 17.05
C THR A 149 4.16 3.64 16.62
N GLY A 150 5.09 3.87 15.70
CA GLY A 150 5.40 5.15 15.11
C GLY A 150 4.68 5.28 13.78
N SER A 151 3.84 6.31 13.68
CA SER A 151 3.39 6.88 12.41
C SER A 151 4.59 7.12 11.51
N GLY A 152 4.95 6.12 10.70
CA GLY A 152 6.03 6.23 9.73
C GLY A 152 5.68 7.35 8.77
N ALA A 153 6.37 8.48 8.91
CA ALA A 153 6.23 9.61 8.00
C ALA A 153 6.43 9.08 6.58
N VAL A 154 5.34 9.05 5.81
CA VAL A 154 5.41 8.67 4.40
C VAL A 154 6.32 9.69 3.74
N PRO A 155 7.43 9.30 3.09
CA PRO A 155 8.25 10.24 2.34
C PRO A 155 7.36 10.87 1.25
N GLY A 156 7.00 12.13 1.47
CA GLY A 156 5.97 12.81 0.69
C GLY A 156 5.66 14.20 1.22
N PRO A 157 4.80 14.95 0.51
CA PRO A 157 4.39 16.28 0.95
C PRO A 157 3.75 16.20 2.34
N SER A 158 3.92 17.25 3.15
CA SER A 158 3.21 17.36 4.42
C SER A 158 1.69 17.31 4.19
N ALA A 159 0.93 16.90 5.20
CA ALA A 159 -0.52 16.83 5.12
C ALA A 159 -1.16 18.14 4.64
N GLU A 160 -0.65 19.28 5.11
CA GLU A 160 -1.11 20.62 4.72
C GLU A 160 -0.84 20.90 3.24
N VAL A 161 0.39 20.63 2.77
CA VAL A 161 0.78 20.80 1.37
C VAL A 161 -0.04 19.89 0.46
N PHE A 162 -0.35 18.67 0.91
CA PHE A 162 -1.23 17.75 0.18
C PHE A 162 -2.68 18.28 0.10
N VAL A 163 -3.22 18.89 1.16
CA VAL A 163 -4.54 19.55 1.11
C VAL A 163 -4.53 20.71 0.12
N HIS A 164 -3.47 21.53 0.09
CA HIS A 164 -3.33 22.59 -0.90
C HIS A 164 -3.35 22.05 -2.34
N LEU A 165 -2.61 20.96 -2.59
CA LEU A 165 -2.60 20.26 -3.87
C LEU A 165 -4.01 19.81 -4.27
N LEU A 166 -4.78 19.20 -3.35
CA LEU A 166 -6.15 18.76 -3.65
C LEU A 166 -7.06 19.93 -4.04
N HIS A 167 -6.96 21.07 -3.35
CA HIS A 167 -7.70 22.28 -3.72
C HIS A 167 -7.28 22.83 -5.08
N ASP A 168 -5.98 22.82 -5.40
CA ASP A 168 -5.52 23.25 -6.71
C ASP A 168 -6.02 22.33 -7.83
N LEU A 169 -6.01 21.01 -7.62
CA LEU A 169 -6.55 20.06 -8.59
C LEU A 169 -8.06 20.20 -8.78
N VAL A 170 -8.80 20.52 -7.71
CA VAL A 170 -10.23 20.87 -7.82
C VAL A 170 -10.38 22.10 -8.70
N GLN A 171 -9.58 23.14 -8.50
CA GLN A 171 -9.65 24.38 -9.29
C GLN A 171 -9.28 24.12 -10.76
N GLU A 172 -8.20 23.38 -11.02
CA GLU A 172 -7.71 23.04 -12.36
C GLU A 172 -8.72 22.23 -13.17
N HIS A 173 -9.38 21.25 -12.54
CA HIS A 173 -10.39 20.42 -13.21
C HIS A 173 -11.81 20.99 -13.16
N SER A 174 -12.01 22.15 -12.54
CA SER A 174 -13.29 22.87 -12.60
C SER A 174 -13.42 23.58 -13.94
N GLN A 175 -14.59 23.48 -14.57
CA GLN A 175 -14.83 24.06 -15.89
C GLN A 175 -15.67 25.33 -15.77
N GLY A 176 -15.03 26.49 -15.98
CA GLY A 176 -15.66 27.80 -15.84
C GLY A 176 -16.19 28.01 -14.41
N SER A 177 -17.47 28.35 -14.26
CA SER A 177 -18.11 28.56 -12.95
C SER A 177 -18.54 27.25 -12.25
N LYS A 178 -18.35 26.08 -12.86
CA LYS A 178 -18.81 24.81 -12.30
C LYS A 178 -17.66 24.08 -11.61
N THR A 179 -17.73 24.04 -10.27
CA THR A 179 -16.79 23.27 -9.45
C THR A 179 -16.95 21.78 -9.70
N THR A 180 -15.84 21.05 -9.88
CA THR A 180 -15.89 19.59 -10.01
C THR A 180 -16.46 18.95 -8.72
N PRO A 181 -17.34 17.94 -8.81
CA PRO A 181 -17.94 17.31 -7.62
C PRO A 181 -16.93 16.45 -6.81
N GLY A 182 -15.81 16.07 -7.41
CA GLY A 182 -14.73 15.36 -6.75
C GLY A 182 -13.54 15.10 -7.67
N LEU A 183 -12.55 14.40 -7.13
CA LEU A 183 -11.31 14.00 -7.79
C LEU A 183 -11.18 12.48 -7.76
N HIS A 184 -10.93 11.85 -8.91
CA HIS A 184 -10.62 10.42 -8.99
C HIS A 184 -9.15 10.15 -8.65
N TRP A 185 -8.84 8.94 -8.15
CA TRP A 185 -7.46 8.58 -7.81
C TRP A 185 -6.43 8.81 -8.93
N PRO A 186 -6.71 8.48 -10.21
CA PRO A 186 -5.77 8.76 -11.29
C PRO A 186 -5.42 10.26 -11.44
N GLN A 187 -6.36 11.17 -11.17
CA GLN A 187 -6.12 12.62 -11.23
C GLN A 187 -5.21 13.06 -10.08
N VAL A 188 -5.48 12.58 -8.86
CA VAL A 188 -4.63 12.87 -7.69
C VAL A 188 -3.21 12.32 -7.89
N VAL A 189 -3.08 11.11 -8.44
CA VAL A 189 -1.78 10.50 -8.78
C VAL A 189 -1.04 11.32 -9.85
N ALA A 190 -1.75 11.78 -10.88
CA ALA A 190 -1.17 12.61 -11.93
C ALA A 190 -0.68 13.95 -11.37
N GLY A 191 -1.50 14.62 -10.55
CA GLY A 191 -1.13 15.86 -9.87
C GLY A 191 0.08 15.72 -8.94
N LEU A 192 0.12 14.65 -8.14
CA LEU A 192 1.28 14.34 -7.29
C LEU A 192 2.53 14.04 -8.11
N SER A 193 2.43 13.22 -9.16
CA SER A 193 3.55 12.88 -10.03
C SER A 193 4.10 14.10 -10.77
N SER A 194 3.23 15.03 -11.16
CA SER A 194 3.63 16.27 -11.82
C SER A 194 4.39 17.21 -10.88
N ARG A 195 3.92 17.40 -9.64
CA ARG A 195 4.53 18.36 -8.70
C ARG A 195 5.68 17.79 -7.87
N TYR A 196 5.68 16.48 -7.68
CA TYR A 196 6.66 15.75 -6.88
C TYR A 196 7.18 14.54 -7.69
N PRO A 197 7.92 14.78 -8.79
CA PRO A 197 8.47 13.71 -9.62
C PRO A 197 9.43 12.84 -8.81
N GLY A 198 9.37 11.52 -9.03
CA GLY A 198 10.17 10.54 -8.28
C GLY A 198 9.74 10.33 -6.83
N GLY A 199 8.66 10.98 -6.37
CA GLY A 199 8.09 10.78 -5.04
C GLY A 199 7.39 9.44 -4.86
N GLY A 200 6.94 9.17 -3.64
CA GLY A 200 6.30 7.92 -3.25
C GLY A 200 7.31 6.81 -2.92
N PRO A 201 6.88 5.73 -2.24
CA PRO A 201 7.79 4.72 -1.69
C PRO A 201 8.55 3.90 -2.74
N SER A 202 8.12 3.93 -4.00
CA SER A 202 8.66 3.08 -5.07
C SER A 202 9.10 3.89 -6.30
N GLY A 203 9.50 5.16 -6.11
CA GLY A 203 9.90 6.05 -7.21
C GLY A 203 8.74 6.50 -8.11
N GLY A 204 7.50 6.39 -7.61
CA GLY A 204 6.30 6.90 -8.25
C GLY A 204 5.10 6.85 -7.31
N TRP A 205 4.12 7.72 -7.56
CA TRP A 205 2.91 7.78 -6.77
C TRP A 205 1.88 6.73 -7.20
N SER A 206 1.32 6.01 -6.24
CA SER A 206 0.21 5.09 -6.47
C SER A 206 -1.09 5.58 -5.83
N ALA A 207 -2.22 4.99 -6.24
CA ALA A 207 -3.50 5.25 -5.60
C ALA A 207 -3.53 4.84 -4.12
N ALA A 208 -2.68 3.89 -3.70
CA ALA A 208 -2.54 3.51 -2.29
C ALA A 208 -1.81 4.60 -1.49
N ASP A 209 -0.80 5.24 -2.09
CA ASP A 209 -0.08 6.36 -1.47
C ASP A 209 -0.99 7.56 -1.31
N CYS A 210 -1.79 7.87 -2.34
CA CYS A 210 -2.78 8.94 -2.27
C CYS A 210 -3.79 8.74 -1.13
N ARG A 211 -4.23 7.49 -0.89
CA ARG A 211 -5.13 7.17 0.23
C ARG A 211 -4.46 7.37 1.59
N ARG A 212 -3.20 6.94 1.72
CA ARG A 212 -2.43 7.16 2.95
C ARG A 212 -2.21 8.64 3.23
N LEU A 213 -1.92 9.43 2.19
CA LEU A 213 -1.82 10.89 2.30
C LEU A 213 -3.17 11.53 2.68
N CYS A 214 -4.28 11.06 2.11
CA CYS A 214 -5.62 11.53 2.51
C CYS A 214 -5.90 11.21 3.98
N GLU A 215 -5.61 9.98 4.44
CA GLU A 215 -5.78 9.56 5.83
C GLU A 215 -4.93 10.41 6.79
N ALA A 216 -3.65 10.62 6.46
CA ALA A 216 -2.75 11.48 7.22
C ALA A 216 -3.22 12.94 7.27
N ALA A 217 -3.87 13.42 6.20
CA ALA A 217 -4.44 14.76 6.12
C ALA A 217 -5.89 14.87 6.65
N GLY A 218 -6.47 13.79 7.20
CA GLY A 218 -7.85 13.79 7.68
C GLY A 218 -8.90 13.98 6.59
N VAL A 219 -8.57 13.69 5.33
CA VAL A 219 -9.46 13.84 4.17
C VAL A 219 -10.24 12.53 3.94
N PRO A 220 -11.58 12.53 4.06
CA PRO A 220 -12.39 11.34 3.83
C PRO A 220 -12.31 10.85 2.38
N THR A 221 -12.17 9.52 2.21
CA THR A 221 -12.22 8.89 0.88
C THR A 221 -13.57 8.23 0.66
N SER A 222 -14.11 8.38 -0.55
CA SER A 222 -15.45 7.89 -0.91
C SER A 222 -15.41 6.96 -2.11
N LYS A 223 -16.28 5.95 -2.10
CA LYS A 223 -16.69 5.23 -3.32
C LYS A 223 -17.81 6.01 -4.00
N GLY A 224 -17.95 5.84 -5.31
CA GLY A 224 -19.06 6.45 -6.05
C GLY A 224 -18.87 7.95 -6.34
N VAL A 225 -17.63 8.44 -6.33
CA VAL A 225 -17.28 9.83 -6.65
C VAL A 225 -17.45 10.03 -8.14
N ARG A 226 -18.04 11.16 -8.54
CA ARG A 226 -18.01 11.64 -9.93
C ARG A 226 -16.91 12.68 -10.01
N ALA A 227 -16.15 12.68 -11.10
CA ALA A 227 -15.14 13.69 -11.38
C ALA A 227 -15.21 14.09 -12.86
N HIS A 228 -14.72 15.29 -13.15
CA HIS A 228 -14.59 15.83 -14.50
C HIS A 228 -13.13 16.18 -14.78
N GLY A 229 -12.82 16.48 -16.04
CA GLY A 229 -11.48 16.87 -16.48
C GLY A 229 -10.61 15.71 -16.94
N GLU A 230 -9.40 16.06 -17.36
CA GLU A 230 -8.40 15.11 -17.83
C GLU A 230 -8.04 14.09 -16.73
N GLY A 231 -7.87 12.82 -17.10
CA GLY A 231 -7.59 11.72 -16.17
C GLY A 231 -8.81 11.20 -15.39
N ALA A 232 -9.97 11.85 -15.46
CA ALA A 232 -11.20 11.31 -14.90
C ALA A 232 -11.71 10.13 -15.73
N ARG A 233 -11.94 8.97 -15.10
CA ARG A 233 -12.69 7.88 -15.74
C ARG A 233 -14.17 8.26 -15.92
N PRO A 234 -14.81 7.92 -17.05
CA PRO A 234 -16.24 8.13 -17.22
C PRO A 234 -17.02 7.33 -16.16
N GLY A 235 -18.04 7.97 -15.57
CA GLY A 235 -18.89 7.37 -14.54
C GLY A 235 -18.44 7.63 -13.10
N VAL A 236 -18.78 6.71 -12.21
CA VAL A 236 -18.47 6.80 -10.78
C VAL A 236 -17.24 5.95 -10.43
N SER A 237 -16.30 6.52 -9.67
CA SER A 237 -15.08 5.83 -9.23
C SER A 237 -14.81 6.05 -7.74
N THR A 238 -13.66 5.59 -7.26
CA THR A 238 -13.18 5.89 -5.91
C THR A 238 -12.29 7.13 -5.95
N GLY A 239 -12.42 8.00 -4.96
CA GLY A 239 -11.67 9.25 -4.89
C GLY A 239 -12.04 10.11 -3.68
N VAL A 240 -11.83 11.42 -3.83
CA VAL A 240 -12.13 12.43 -2.81
C VAL A 240 -13.27 13.32 -3.31
N ARG A 241 -14.29 13.60 -2.49
CA ARG A 241 -15.36 14.53 -2.85
C ARG A 241 -14.95 15.94 -2.49
N THR A 242 -15.26 16.91 -3.35
CA THR A 242 -14.88 18.32 -3.14
C THR A 242 -15.50 18.88 -1.87
N LYS A 243 -16.74 18.49 -1.55
CA LYS A 243 -17.45 18.92 -0.32
C LYS A 243 -16.87 18.35 0.98
N ASP A 244 -16.06 17.31 0.90
CA ASP A 244 -15.46 16.64 2.06
C ASP A 244 -14.00 17.12 2.26
N LEU A 245 -13.50 18.04 1.43
CA LEU A 245 -12.19 18.62 1.60
C LEU A 245 -12.17 19.53 2.84
N PRO A 246 -11.16 19.39 3.73
CA PRO A 246 -10.99 20.33 4.82
C PRO A 246 -10.74 21.73 4.27
N GLN A 247 -11.05 22.75 5.08
CA GLN A 247 -10.74 24.13 4.71
C GLN A 247 -9.26 24.24 4.34
N ARG A 248 -8.99 24.97 3.26
CA ARG A 248 -7.63 25.22 2.79
C ARG A 248 -6.84 25.85 3.96
N PRO A 249 -5.75 25.22 4.44
CA PRO A 249 -4.90 25.83 5.45
C PRO A 249 -4.45 27.22 4.99
N PRO A 250 -4.27 28.19 5.90
CA PRO A 250 -3.71 29.48 5.52
C PRO A 250 -2.33 29.23 4.91
N LEU A 251 -2.04 29.86 3.76
CA LEU A 251 -0.69 29.79 3.22
C LEU A 251 0.26 30.30 4.32
N PRO A 252 1.38 29.60 4.59
CA PRO A 252 2.37 30.11 5.52
C PRO A 252 2.74 31.49 5.03
N SER A 253 2.44 32.52 5.84
CA SER A 253 2.83 33.89 5.50
C SER A 253 4.33 33.84 5.17
N PRO A 254 4.77 34.40 4.03
CA PRO A 254 6.18 34.47 3.72
C PRO A 254 6.84 35.09 4.95
N GLY A 255 7.66 34.29 5.65
CA GLY A 255 8.34 34.75 6.84
C GLY A 255 9.07 36.06 6.51
N PRO A 256 9.19 37.00 7.46
CA PRO A 256 9.82 38.28 7.19
C PRO A 256 11.15 38.01 6.49
N SER A 257 11.27 38.47 5.24
CA SER A 257 12.52 38.42 4.49
C SER A 257 13.62 38.85 5.46
N PRO A 258 14.70 38.07 5.62
CA PRO A 258 15.72 38.36 6.61
C PRO A 258 16.16 39.80 6.41
N THR A 259 15.76 40.66 7.35
CA THR A 259 16.10 42.07 7.32
C THR A 259 17.61 42.09 7.46
N GLY A 260 18.29 42.51 6.39
CA GLY A 260 19.73 42.49 6.30
C GLY A 260 20.34 43.10 7.56
N SER A 261 20.90 42.24 8.41
CA SER A 261 21.84 42.65 9.44
C SER A 261 23.07 43.14 8.70
N HIS A 262 23.15 44.45 8.47
CA HIS A 262 24.39 45.14 8.11
C HIS A 262 25.39 44.94 9.26
N GLY A 263 26.11 43.83 9.22
CA GLY A 263 27.39 43.66 9.91
C GLY A 263 28.51 44.30 9.08
N PRO A 264 29.50 44.93 9.72
CA PRO A 264 30.56 45.64 9.01
C PRO A 264 31.55 44.65 8.37
N GLY A 265 31.77 44.85 7.07
CA GLY A 265 33.05 44.65 6.38
C GLY A 265 33.78 43.33 6.57
N VAL A 266 33.41 42.32 5.76
CA VAL A 266 34.39 41.35 5.25
C VAL A 266 34.38 41.46 3.73
N ALA A 267 35.44 42.07 3.20
CA ALA A 267 35.71 42.16 1.79
C ALA A 267 35.95 40.74 1.24
N VAL A 268 34.92 40.15 0.62
CA VAL A 268 35.13 39.02 -0.28
C VAL A 268 35.58 39.60 -1.61
N VAL A 269 36.85 39.36 -1.88
CA VAL A 269 37.54 39.66 -3.13
C VAL A 269 36.79 39.00 -4.29
N SER A 270 36.17 39.83 -5.12
CA SER A 270 35.81 39.49 -6.49
C SER A 270 37.09 39.27 -7.29
N ALA A 271 37.51 38.02 -7.44
CA ALA A 271 38.48 37.61 -8.43
C ALA A 271 37.77 36.70 -9.45
N GLY A 272 37.82 37.09 -10.73
CA GLY A 272 37.59 36.17 -11.84
C GLY A 272 36.26 36.32 -12.57
N GLN A 273 36.00 37.50 -13.11
CA GLN A 273 35.22 37.65 -14.34
C GLN A 273 36.00 36.96 -15.47
N ILE A 274 35.50 35.81 -15.94
CA ILE A 274 35.89 35.24 -17.24
C ILE A 274 34.65 35.27 -18.11
N GLU A 275 34.59 36.29 -18.97
CA GLU A 275 33.88 36.20 -20.24
C GLU A 275 34.49 35.04 -21.03
N GLN A 276 33.76 33.94 -21.19
CA GLN A 276 33.95 33.05 -22.32
C GLN A 276 32.69 33.08 -23.19
N GLN A 277 32.87 33.81 -24.29
CA GLN A 277 32.13 33.70 -25.52
C GLN A 277 32.05 32.23 -25.98
N GLY A 278 30.99 31.97 -26.76
CA GLY A 278 30.54 30.65 -27.13
C GLY A 278 31.57 29.73 -27.76
N GLN A 279 31.32 28.43 -27.61
CA GLN A 279 31.44 27.52 -28.73
C GLN A 279 30.52 26.31 -28.53
N GLN A 280 29.93 25.94 -29.65
CA GLN A 280 29.12 24.76 -29.90
C GLN A 280 29.73 23.51 -29.26
N GLN A 281 28.98 22.84 -28.37
CA GLN A 281 29.15 21.40 -28.16
C GLN A 281 27.93 20.68 -28.73
N GLN A 282 27.96 20.63 -30.06
CA GLN A 282 27.42 19.53 -30.84
C GLN A 282 28.13 18.26 -30.37
N GLN A 283 27.53 17.51 -29.44
CA GLN A 283 28.01 16.17 -29.10
C GLN A 283 27.74 15.25 -30.30
N GLN A 284 28.73 15.24 -31.19
CA GLN A 284 29.00 14.11 -32.06
C GLN A 284 29.32 12.91 -31.15
N HIS A 285 28.46 11.90 -31.16
CA HIS A 285 28.86 10.55 -30.76
C HIS A 285 29.79 10.02 -31.86
N PRO A 286 31.08 9.76 -31.58
CA PRO A 286 31.91 8.99 -32.47
C PRO A 286 31.47 7.53 -32.38
N GLY A 287 31.38 6.90 -33.55
CA GLY A 287 30.78 5.59 -33.72
C GLY A 287 31.45 4.49 -32.90
N ASP A 288 30.61 3.54 -32.48
CA ASP A 288 31.07 2.19 -32.32
C ASP A 288 30.11 1.24 -33.05
N ASN A 289 30.72 0.33 -33.77
CA ASN A 289 30.15 -0.48 -34.83
C ASN A 289 29.24 -1.55 -34.23
N THR A 290 27.95 -1.54 -34.57
CA THR A 290 27.07 -2.70 -34.34
C THR A 290 26.37 -3.04 -35.66
N PRO A 291 26.43 -4.29 -36.13
CA PRO A 291 26.00 -4.70 -37.46
C PRO A 291 24.48 -4.63 -37.61
N GLU A 292 24.05 -4.25 -38.82
CA GLU A 292 22.76 -4.49 -39.47
C GLU A 292 21.65 -5.10 -38.59
N GLY A 293 20.97 -4.25 -37.84
CA GLY A 293 19.65 -4.55 -37.29
C GLY A 293 18.78 -3.33 -37.47
N GLU A 294 17.61 -3.49 -38.09
CA GLU A 294 16.58 -2.45 -38.30
C GLU A 294 16.20 -1.77 -36.97
N GLY A 295 17.00 -0.79 -36.56
CA GLY A 295 16.82 -0.05 -35.33
C GLY A 295 15.83 1.08 -35.55
N VAL A 296 14.70 1.01 -34.83
CA VAL A 296 13.75 2.11 -34.71
C VAL A 296 14.44 3.30 -34.03
N ARG A 297 14.48 4.47 -34.69
CA ARG A 297 15.08 5.69 -34.14
C ARG A 297 14.02 6.59 -33.51
N ILE A 298 14.24 7.01 -32.28
CA ILE A 298 13.36 7.98 -31.60
C ILE A 298 14.01 9.37 -31.72
N VAL A 299 13.27 10.33 -32.28
CA VAL A 299 13.73 11.71 -32.51
C VAL A 299 12.75 12.67 -31.81
N GLN A 300 13.28 13.61 -31.03
CA GLN A 300 12.46 14.63 -30.36
C GLN A 300 12.03 15.70 -31.38
N ASP A 301 10.77 16.12 -31.35
CA ASP A 301 10.23 17.15 -32.26
C ASP A 301 10.83 18.52 -31.90
N GLU A 302 11.52 19.14 -32.84
CA GLU A 302 12.24 20.40 -32.62
C GLU A 302 11.28 21.58 -32.36
N ALA A 303 10.05 21.51 -32.88
CA ALA A 303 9.03 22.53 -32.64
C ALA A 303 8.23 22.31 -31.34
N ASN A 304 8.33 21.12 -30.73
CA ASN A 304 7.61 20.81 -29.49
C ASN A 304 8.40 19.79 -28.64
N PRO A 305 9.14 20.24 -27.61
CA PRO A 305 10.00 19.36 -26.82
C PRO A 305 9.24 18.28 -26.04
N ASN A 306 7.90 18.39 -25.90
CA ASN A 306 7.09 17.36 -25.26
C ASN A 306 6.63 16.25 -26.22
N ARG A 307 6.97 16.33 -27.52
CA ARG A 307 6.54 15.37 -28.54
C ARG A 307 7.73 14.58 -29.08
N TRP A 308 7.58 13.25 -29.13
CA TRP A 308 8.60 12.32 -29.60
C TRP A 308 8.09 11.56 -30.82
N HIS A 309 8.92 11.47 -31.86
CA HIS A 309 8.61 10.75 -33.09
C HIS A 309 9.43 9.49 -33.20
N VAL A 310 8.79 8.43 -33.66
CA VAL A 310 9.41 7.15 -33.91
C VAL A 310 9.59 7.01 -35.42
N VAL A 311 10.81 7.26 -35.90
CA VAL A 311 11.14 7.17 -37.32
C VAL A 311 11.59 5.75 -37.62
N ARG A 312 10.80 5.04 -38.43
CA ARG A 312 11.20 3.75 -39.01
C ARG A 312 11.94 4.03 -40.31
N PRO A 313 13.08 3.35 -40.58
CA PRO A 313 13.75 3.49 -41.86
C PRO A 313 12.79 3.07 -42.97
N THR A 314 12.57 3.95 -43.95
CA THR A 314 11.88 3.60 -45.19
C THR A 314 12.77 2.65 -45.99
N PRO A 315 12.27 1.48 -46.41
CA PRO A 315 13.04 0.56 -47.24
C PRO A 315 13.36 1.24 -48.57
N THR A 316 14.64 1.35 -48.91
CA THR A 316 15.10 1.78 -50.23
C THR A 316 14.82 0.66 -51.22
N SER A 317 13.97 0.94 -52.21
CA SER A 317 13.67 0.08 -53.37
C SER A 317 14.81 0.04 -54.36
#